data_AF-A0A7V3HC58-F1
#
_entry.id   AF-A0A7V3HC58-F1
#
_cell.length_a   1.000
_cell.length_b   1.000
_cell.length_c   1.000
_cell.angle_alpha   90.00
_cell.angle_beta   90.00
_cell.angle_gamma   90.00
#
_symmetry.space_group_name_H-M   'P 1'
#
loop_
_entity.id
_entity.type
_entity.pdbx_description
1 polymer ?
#
loop_
_entity_poly.entity_id
_entity_poly.type
_entity_poly.pdbx_seq_one_letter_code
_entity_poly.pdbx_strand_id
1 'polypeptide(L)'
;MNRSERPETADTARLLLPPAHLIGEGRPPMLTCAALMLTVSLADLPSLAAEVETGARTLSAQTEITPSFLADLREFSGDAERLSAALREAGVEQDLPCIFHGIGEDALDRAVELQAADTEAERDTALANLRVLLDDAILIAPMAAAAAADAAVDGGQ
;
A
#
# COMPACT_ATOMS: atom_id res chain seq x y z
N MET A 1 -20.88 -44.44 13.59
CA MET A 1 -21.89 -43.62 14.29
C MET A 1 -21.65 -43.74 15.78
N ASN A 2 -21.31 -42.64 16.45
CA ASN A 2 -21.75 -42.37 17.83
C ASN A 2 -21.44 -40.90 18.18
N ARG A 3 -22.52 -40.10 18.13
CA ARG A 3 -22.63 -38.76 18.71
C ARG A 3 -22.51 -38.88 20.23
N SER A 4 -21.75 -37.99 20.86
CA SER A 4 -22.01 -37.58 22.24
C SER A 4 -22.49 -36.14 22.21
N GLU A 5 -23.76 -35.98 22.51
CA GLU A 5 -24.47 -34.71 22.63
C GLU A 5 -24.48 -34.27 24.10
N ARG A 6 -24.11 -32.99 24.33
CA ARG A 6 -24.69 -32.03 25.32
C ARG A 6 -24.51 -32.33 26.84
N PRO A 7 -24.58 -31.33 27.76
CA PRO A 7 -25.53 -30.21 27.73
C PRO A 7 -25.10 -28.81 28.19
N GLU A 8 -25.89 -27.86 27.71
CA GLU A 8 -26.12 -26.50 28.24
C GLU A 8 -26.92 -26.54 29.55
N THR A 9 -26.58 -25.64 30.47
CA THR A 9 -27.42 -25.11 31.55
C THR A 9 -27.07 -23.62 31.64
N ALA A 10 -27.93 -22.67 31.25
CA ALA A 10 -29.02 -22.08 32.06
C ALA A 10 -28.51 -21.56 33.42
N ASP A 11 -28.81 -20.39 33.96
CA ASP A 11 -29.70 -19.24 33.71
C ASP A 11 -29.39 -18.28 34.90
N THR A 12 -30.06 -17.12 35.00
CA THR A 12 -30.32 -16.38 36.28
C THR A 12 -29.21 -15.39 36.70
N ALA A 13 -29.42 -14.08 36.89
CA ALA A 13 -30.63 -13.27 37.06
C ALA A 13 -30.40 -11.79 36.67
N ARG A 14 -31.47 -11.18 36.14
CA ARG A 14 -31.81 -9.75 36.25
C ARG A 14 -31.62 -9.22 37.68
N LEU A 15 -31.29 -7.93 37.84
CA LEU A 15 -31.98 -7.00 38.77
C LEU A 15 -31.48 -5.54 38.57
N LEU A 16 -32.47 -4.65 38.36
CA LEU A 16 -32.57 -3.20 38.61
C LEU A 16 -31.84 -2.11 37.79
N LEU A 17 -32.69 -1.40 37.02
CA LEU A 17 -32.83 0.03 36.70
C LEU A 17 -31.74 1.10 37.07
N PRO A 18 -31.52 2.10 36.17
CA PRO A 18 -30.91 3.43 36.43
C PRO A 18 -31.99 4.46 36.91
N PRO A 19 -31.77 5.78 37.18
CA PRO A 19 -30.70 6.67 36.67
C PRO A 19 -30.21 7.85 37.57
N ALA A 20 -29.30 8.63 36.96
CA ALA A 20 -29.15 10.10 36.99
C ALA A 20 -28.25 10.81 38.04
N HIS A 21 -27.51 11.78 37.46
CA HIS A 21 -26.83 12.95 38.02
C HIS A 21 -25.33 12.81 38.29
N LEU A 22 -24.46 13.75 37.93
CA LEU A 22 -24.42 14.92 37.02
C LEU A 22 -22.99 15.48 37.21
N ILE A 23 -22.43 16.09 36.16
CA ILE A 23 -21.36 17.10 36.21
C ILE A 23 -19.93 16.60 36.49
N GLY A 24 -19.12 16.68 35.44
CA GLY A 24 -17.67 16.63 35.48
C GLY A 24 -17.14 16.98 34.09
N GLU A 25 -17.23 18.26 33.72
CA GLU A 25 -16.52 18.82 32.56
C GLU A 25 -15.01 18.69 32.75
N GLY A 26 -14.47 17.53 32.38
CA GLY A 26 -13.06 17.33 32.11
C GLY A 26 -12.85 17.37 30.61
N ARG A 27 -12.71 18.57 30.05
CA ARG A 27 -12.23 18.78 28.68
C ARG A 27 -10.84 18.14 28.55
N PRO A 28 -10.65 17.06 27.78
CA PRO A 28 -9.30 16.63 27.45
C PRO A 28 -8.71 17.64 26.46
N PRO A 29 -7.44 18.04 26.59
CA PRO A 29 -6.78 18.79 25.54
C PRO A 29 -6.78 17.96 24.26
N MET A 30 -7.54 18.45 23.28
CA MET A 30 -7.21 18.33 21.86
C MET A 30 -5.77 18.80 21.70
N LEU A 31 -4.80 17.90 21.70
CA LEU A 31 -3.43 18.20 21.26
C LEU A 31 -2.75 16.89 20.88
N THR A 32 -2.62 16.73 19.57
CA THR A 32 -1.47 16.08 18.93
C THR A 32 -1.47 14.55 18.92
N CYS A 33 -2.57 13.95 18.44
CA CYS A 33 -2.37 12.91 17.44
C CYS A 33 -1.79 13.61 16.21
N ALA A 34 -0.46 13.80 16.20
CA ALA A 34 0.29 13.91 14.96
C ALA A 34 0.15 12.55 14.26
N ALA A 35 -1.05 12.29 13.72
CA ALA A 35 -1.15 11.54 12.50
C ALA A 35 -0.25 12.32 11.55
N LEU A 36 0.93 11.78 11.30
CA LEU A 36 1.71 12.09 10.12
C LEU A 36 0.82 11.75 8.93
N MET A 37 -0.09 12.67 8.62
CA MET A 37 -0.68 12.81 7.32
C MET A 37 0.53 13.19 6.47
N LEU A 38 1.20 12.18 5.92
CA LEU A 38 2.05 12.34 4.75
C LEU A 38 1.12 12.74 3.61
N THR A 39 0.57 13.95 3.68
CA THR A 39 0.08 14.65 2.52
C THR A 39 1.33 14.90 1.70
N VAL A 40 1.62 13.98 0.79
CA VAL A 40 2.60 14.22 -0.28
C VAL A 40 2.12 15.52 -0.91
N SER A 41 2.94 16.58 -0.80
CA SER A 41 2.53 17.82 -1.43
C SER A 41 2.48 17.57 -2.93
N LEU A 42 1.55 18.20 -3.66
CA LEU A 42 1.51 18.11 -5.13
C LEU A 42 2.89 18.35 -5.78
N ALA A 43 3.74 19.16 -5.13
CA ALA A 43 5.11 19.44 -5.56
C ALA A 43 6.08 18.25 -5.43
N ASP A 44 5.79 17.26 -4.59
CA ASP A 44 6.64 16.09 -4.32
C ASP A 44 6.29 14.89 -5.21
N LEU A 45 5.16 14.93 -5.93
CA LEU A 45 4.72 13.86 -6.82
C LEU A 45 5.74 13.49 -7.90
N PRO A 46 6.40 14.45 -8.59
CA PRO A 46 7.46 14.11 -9.54
C PRO A 46 8.64 13.39 -8.89
N SER A 47 8.98 13.74 -7.64
CA SER A 47 10.02 13.05 -6.87
C SER A 47 9.59 11.63 -6.52
N LEU A 48 8.36 11.43 -6.07
CA LEU A 48 7.83 10.09 -5.77
C LEU A 48 7.78 9.19 -7.01
N ALA A 49 7.41 9.75 -8.17
CA ALA A 49 7.48 9.03 -9.43
C ALA A 49 8.92 8.64 -9.80
N ALA A 50 9.89 9.52 -9.58
CA ALA A 50 11.30 9.22 -9.79
C ALA A 50 11.85 8.15 -8.81
N GLU A 51 11.35 8.13 -7.58
CA GLU A 51 11.66 7.08 -6.60
C GLU A 51 11.16 5.72 -7.08
N VAL A 52 9.90 5.63 -7.54
CA VAL A 52 9.33 4.41 -8.12
C VAL A 52 10.15 3.94 -9.34
N GLU A 53 10.50 4.85 -10.26
CA GLU A 53 11.34 4.50 -11.42
C GLU A 53 12.72 3.96 -10.97
N THR A 54 13.37 4.64 -10.04
CA THR A 54 14.70 4.28 -9.54
C THR A 54 14.66 2.94 -8.81
N GLY A 55 13.64 2.71 -7.99
CA GLY A 55 13.37 1.45 -7.32
C GLY A 55 13.19 0.32 -8.33
N ALA A 56 12.37 0.52 -9.36
CA ALA A 56 12.17 -0.47 -10.40
C ALA A 56 13.46 -0.81 -11.16
N ARG A 57 14.27 0.19 -11.53
CA ARG A 57 15.59 -0.01 -12.16
C ARG A 57 16.57 -0.76 -11.27
N THR A 58 16.55 -0.45 -9.98
CA THR A 58 17.44 -1.08 -9.00
C THR A 58 17.08 -2.55 -8.83
N LEU A 59 15.78 -2.85 -8.69
CA LEU A 59 15.27 -4.21 -8.56
C LEU A 59 15.47 -5.02 -9.85
N SER A 60 15.28 -4.43 -11.03
CA SER A 60 15.42 -5.16 -12.31
C SER A 60 16.86 -5.57 -12.63
N ALA A 61 17.84 -4.84 -12.10
CA ALA A 61 19.25 -5.18 -12.20
C ALA A 61 19.65 -6.36 -11.31
N GLN A 62 18.83 -6.72 -10.31
CA GLN A 62 19.13 -7.84 -9.42
C GLN A 62 18.86 -9.18 -10.11
N THR A 63 19.70 -10.17 -9.79
CA THR A 63 19.61 -11.52 -10.35
C THR A 63 19.47 -12.60 -9.29
N GLU A 64 19.53 -12.24 -8.01
CA GLU A 64 19.51 -13.17 -6.89
C GLU A 64 18.39 -12.80 -5.91
N ILE A 65 17.63 -13.81 -5.48
CA ILE A 65 16.55 -13.65 -4.50
C ILE A 65 17.17 -13.70 -3.11
N THR A 66 17.33 -12.52 -2.51
CA THR A 66 17.83 -12.36 -1.14
C THR A 66 16.74 -11.80 -0.22
N PRO A 67 16.87 -11.93 1.10
CA PRO A 67 15.92 -11.31 2.03
C PRO A 67 15.82 -9.78 1.87
N SER A 68 16.93 -9.10 1.56
CA SER A 68 16.93 -7.66 1.29
C SER A 68 16.20 -7.35 -0.01
N PHE A 69 16.43 -8.12 -1.08
CA PHE A 69 15.70 -7.96 -2.34
C PHE A 69 14.18 -8.05 -2.16
N LEU A 70 13.70 -9.00 -1.34
CA LEU A 70 12.28 -9.14 -1.04
C LEU A 70 11.75 -8.00 -0.14
N ALA A 71 12.60 -7.38 0.68
CA ALA A 71 12.24 -6.20 1.44
C ALA A 71 12.11 -4.97 0.52
N ASP A 72 13.10 -4.76 -0.35
CA ASP A 72 13.12 -3.68 -1.33
C ASP A 72 11.93 -3.78 -2.30
N LEU A 73 11.53 -4.99 -2.71
CA LEU A 73 10.35 -5.19 -3.55
C LEU A 73 9.04 -4.82 -2.83
N ARG A 74 8.96 -5.07 -1.51
CA ARG A 74 7.80 -4.66 -0.70
C ARG A 74 7.78 -3.15 -0.46
N GLU A 75 8.93 -2.53 -0.31
CA GLU A 75 9.06 -1.06 -0.27
C GLU A 75 8.59 -0.46 -1.59
N PHE A 76 9.09 -0.96 -2.72
CA PHE A 76 8.64 -0.56 -4.06
C PHE A 76 7.12 -0.67 -4.24
N SER A 77 6.51 -1.78 -3.79
CA SER A 77 5.04 -1.94 -3.77
C SER A 77 4.37 -0.80 -3.00
N GLY A 78 4.88 -0.48 -1.80
CA GLY A 78 4.39 0.64 -1.00
C GLY A 78 4.58 2.00 -1.66
N ASP A 79 5.66 2.21 -2.40
CA ASP A 79 5.94 3.46 -3.11
C ASP A 79 4.98 3.65 -4.29
N ALA A 80 4.70 2.58 -5.04
CA ALA A 80 3.72 2.56 -6.12
C ALA A 80 2.30 2.86 -5.59
N GLU A 81 1.91 2.29 -4.45
CA GLU A 81 0.63 2.60 -3.79
C GLU A 81 0.54 4.06 -3.33
N ARG A 82 1.61 4.59 -2.72
CA ARG A 82 1.66 6.01 -2.34
C ARG A 82 1.55 6.92 -3.57
N LEU A 83 2.20 6.56 -4.68
CA LEU A 83 2.11 7.30 -5.92
C LEU A 83 0.69 7.23 -6.50
N SER A 84 0.05 6.06 -6.50
CA SER A 84 -1.34 5.92 -6.90
C SER A 84 -2.25 6.86 -6.12
N ALA A 85 -2.19 6.81 -4.78
CA ALA A 85 -3.01 7.65 -3.92
C ALA A 85 -2.78 9.15 -4.20
N ALA A 86 -1.53 9.57 -4.28
CA ALA A 86 -1.18 10.96 -4.51
C ALA A 86 -1.61 11.46 -5.91
N LEU A 87 -1.52 10.62 -6.95
CA LEU A 87 -2.04 10.96 -8.29
C LEU A 87 -3.57 11.12 -8.29
N ARG A 88 -4.31 10.28 -7.53
CA ARG A 88 -5.77 10.43 -7.36
C ARG A 88 -6.11 11.74 -6.66
N GLU A 89 -5.39 12.07 -5.59
CA GLU A 89 -5.58 13.31 -4.83
C GLU A 89 -5.28 14.55 -5.69
N ALA A 90 -4.29 14.45 -6.57
CA ALA A 90 -3.94 15.48 -7.55
C ALA A 90 -4.95 15.62 -8.70
N GLY A 91 -5.93 14.73 -8.82
CA GLY A 91 -6.92 14.75 -9.90
C GLY A 91 -6.37 14.33 -11.26
N VAL A 92 -5.24 13.62 -11.30
CA VAL A 92 -4.69 13.04 -12.54
C VAL A 92 -5.69 12.02 -13.11
N GLU A 93 -5.74 11.92 -14.44
CA GLU A 93 -6.64 11.00 -15.16
C GLU A 93 -6.64 9.60 -14.57
N GLN A 94 -7.82 8.96 -14.50
CA GLN A 94 -8.01 7.73 -13.72
C GLN A 94 -7.11 6.56 -14.13
N ASP A 95 -6.60 6.53 -15.36
CA ASP A 95 -5.77 5.43 -15.85
C ASP A 95 -4.46 5.34 -15.07
N LEU A 96 -3.72 6.44 -14.90
CA LEU A 96 -2.42 6.41 -14.23
C LEU A 96 -2.49 5.97 -12.77
N PRO A 97 -3.34 6.55 -11.90
CA PRO A 97 -3.48 6.05 -10.54
C PRO A 97 -3.93 4.59 -10.47
N CYS A 98 -4.81 4.14 -11.37
CA CYS A 98 -5.21 2.73 -11.40
C CYS A 98 -4.06 1.80 -11.82
N ILE A 99 -3.22 2.23 -12.76
CA ILE A 99 -2.02 1.49 -13.18
C ILE A 99 -1.04 1.34 -12.01
N PHE A 100 -0.73 2.42 -11.29
CA PHE A 100 0.22 2.34 -10.17
C PHE A 100 -0.30 1.52 -8.98
N HIS A 101 -1.62 1.51 -8.76
CA HIS A 101 -2.23 0.60 -7.80
C HIS A 101 -2.03 -0.87 -8.23
N GLY A 102 -2.32 -1.20 -9.49
CA GLY A 102 -2.08 -2.55 -10.01
C GLY A 102 -0.60 -2.96 -9.92
N ILE A 103 0.33 -2.05 -10.19
CA ILE A 103 1.77 -2.30 -10.03
C ILE A 103 2.13 -2.58 -8.56
N GLY A 104 1.54 -1.83 -7.63
CA GLY A 104 1.73 -2.03 -6.19
C GLY A 104 1.25 -3.41 -5.74
N GLU A 105 0.04 -3.80 -6.11
CA GLU A 105 -0.53 -5.12 -5.82
C GLU A 105 0.28 -6.25 -6.45
N ASP A 106 0.60 -6.15 -7.75
CA ASP A 106 1.37 -7.16 -8.47
C ASP A 106 2.77 -7.32 -7.87
N ALA A 107 3.44 -6.25 -7.44
CA ALA A 107 4.76 -6.32 -6.82
C ALA A 107 4.72 -7.10 -5.49
N LEU A 108 3.66 -6.92 -4.70
CA LEU A 108 3.47 -7.66 -3.46
C LEU A 108 3.23 -9.15 -3.74
N ASP A 109 2.40 -9.47 -4.73
CA ASP A 109 2.15 -10.84 -5.16
C ASP A 109 3.43 -11.52 -5.68
N ARG A 110 4.23 -10.81 -6.49
CA ARG A 110 5.55 -11.31 -6.94
C ARG A 110 6.48 -11.56 -5.76
N ALA A 111 6.48 -10.72 -4.73
CA ALA A 111 7.29 -10.94 -3.54
C ALA A 111 6.90 -12.23 -2.79
N VAL A 112 5.60 -12.55 -2.74
CA VAL A 112 5.09 -13.80 -2.15
C VAL A 112 5.50 -15.00 -3.00
N GLU A 113 5.35 -14.92 -4.32
CA GLU A 113 5.75 -15.98 -5.25
C GLU A 113 7.26 -16.28 -5.16
N LEU A 114 8.10 -15.24 -5.18
CA LEU A 114 9.56 -15.38 -5.05
C LEU A 114 9.95 -16.00 -3.71
N GLN A 115 9.23 -15.67 -2.63
CA GLN A 115 9.47 -16.26 -1.31
C GLN A 115 9.09 -17.74 -1.24
N ALA A 116 8.10 -18.16 -2.03
CA ALA A 116 7.59 -19.54 -2.09
C ALA A 116 8.30 -20.42 -3.13
N ALA A 117 9.18 -19.86 -3.96
CA ALA A 117 9.87 -20.58 -5.03
C ALA A 117 11.00 -21.48 -4.48
N ASP A 118 10.74 -22.78 -4.40
CA ASP A 118 11.65 -23.76 -3.79
C ASP A 118 12.72 -24.25 -4.77
N THR A 119 12.39 -24.32 -6.06
CA THR A 119 13.29 -24.80 -7.12
C THR A 119 13.92 -23.66 -7.92
N GLU A 120 15.07 -23.94 -8.55
CA GLU A 120 15.74 -22.97 -9.44
C GLU A 120 14.84 -22.53 -10.61
N ALA A 121 14.13 -23.47 -11.22
CA ALA A 121 13.21 -23.18 -12.33
C ALA A 121 12.02 -22.29 -11.91
N GLU A 122 11.49 -22.48 -10.70
CA GLU A 122 10.44 -21.61 -10.14
C GLU A 122 10.98 -20.20 -9.88
N ARG A 123 12.20 -20.09 -9.32
CA ARG A 123 12.84 -18.80 -9.07
C ARG A 123 13.12 -18.03 -10.35
N ASP A 124 13.62 -18.70 -11.40
CA ASP A 124 13.87 -18.10 -12.70
C ASP A 124 12.57 -17.58 -13.34
N THR A 125 11.50 -18.37 -13.25
CA THR A 125 10.17 -17.97 -13.74
C THR A 125 9.62 -16.77 -12.98
N ALA A 126 9.70 -16.79 -11.65
CA ALA A 126 9.23 -15.70 -10.81
C ALA A 126 10.03 -14.40 -11.04
N LEU A 127 11.37 -14.50 -11.21
CA LEU A 127 12.21 -13.35 -11.58
C LEU A 127 11.89 -12.83 -12.98
N ALA A 128 11.60 -13.69 -13.95
CA ALA A 128 11.20 -13.26 -15.29
C ALA A 128 9.86 -12.50 -15.26
N ASN A 129 8.87 -13.00 -14.51
CA ASN A 129 7.58 -12.33 -14.35
C ASN A 129 7.73 -10.98 -13.63
N LEU A 130 8.55 -10.91 -12.59
CA LEU A 130 8.86 -9.66 -11.92
C LEU A 130 9.51 -8.65 -12.86
N ARG A 131 10.44 -9.07 -13.73
CA ARG A 131 11.09 -8.16 -14.68
C ARG A 131 10.11 -7.48 -15.63
N VAL A 132 9.09 -8.19 -16.11
CA VAL A 132 8.03 -7.60 -16.94
C VAL A 132 7.33 -6.46 -16.20
N LEU A 133 6.93 -6.70 -14.95
CA LEU A 133 6.29 -5.69 -14.09
C LEU A 133 7.20 -4.47 -13.88
N LEU A 134 8.49 -4.69 -13.57
CA LEU A 134 9.43 -3.62 -13.31
C LEU A 134 9.74 -2.82 -14.57
N ASP A 135 9.83 -3.46 -15.74
CA ASP A 135 10.03 -2.78 -17.02
C ASP A 135 8.85 -1.87 -17.36
N ASP A 136 7.61 -2.31 -17.10
CA ASP A 136 6.41 -1.48 -17.24
C ASP A 136 6.45 -0.28 -16.28
N ALA A 137 6.81 -0.50 -15.01
CA ALA A 137 6.95 0.59 -14.04
C ALA A 137 8.02 1.62 -14.46
N ILE A 138 9.15 1.17 -15.00
CA ILE A 138 10.22 2.03 -15.53
C ILE A 138 9.71 2.91 -16.68
N LEU A 139 8.87 2.37 -17.55
CA LEU A 139 8.31 3.10 -18.70
C LEU A 139 7.24 4.11 -18.28
N ILE A 140 6.41 3.77 -17.29
CA ILE A 140 5.21 4.53 -16.94
C ILE A 140 5.49 5.57 -15.85
N ALA A 141 6.43 5.34 -14.93
CA ALA A 141 6.76 6.29 -13.86
C ALA A 141 7.10 7.72 -14.36
N PRO A 142 7.88 7.92 -15.43
CA PRO A 142 8.09 9.25 -16.01
C PRO A 142 6.81 9.92 -16.51
N MET A 143 5.84 9.13 -16.99
CA MET A 143 4.54 9.65 -17.46
C MET A 143 3.71 10.19 -16.29
N ALA A 144 3.75 9.52 -15.13
CA ALA A 144 3.13 10.03 -13.90
C ALA A 144 3.80 11.31 -13.40
N ALA A 145 5.13 11.41 -13.47
CA ALA A 145 5.84 12.64 -13.12
C ALA A 145 5.40 13.83 -13.98
N ALA A 146 5.28 13.61 -15.29
CA ALA A 146 4.79 14.62 -16.23
C ALA A 146 3.33 15.01 -15.95
N ALA A 147 2.44 14.02 -15.79
CA ALA A 147 1.03 14.27 -15.51
C ALA A 147 0.81 15.02 -14.19
N ALA A 148 1.60 14.72 -13.15
CA ALA A 148 1.56 15.44 -11.89
C ALA A 148 2.05 16.89 -12.03
N ALA A 149 3.10 17.11 -12.82
CA ALA A 149 3.58 18.46 -13.11
C ALA A 149 2.54 19.30 -13.86
N ASP A 150 1.83 18.71 -14.83
CA ASP A 150 0.75 19.38 -15.56
C ASP A 150 -0.43 19.72 -14.63
N ALA A 151 -0.85 18.76 -13.78
CA ALA A 151 -1.91 18.99 -12.79
C ALA A 151 -1.58 20.12 -11.79
N ALA A 152 -0.30 20.28 -11.42
CA ALA A 152 0.14 21.36 -10.55
C ALA A 152 0.05 22.75 -11.21
N VAL A 153 0.15 22.83 -12.54
CA VAL A 153 -0.02 24.07 -13.29
C VAL A 153 -1.50 24.43 -13.41
N ASP A 154 -2.37 23.45 -13.66
CA ASP A 154 -3.80 23.66 -13.86
C ASP A 154 -4.58 23.91 -12.54
N GLY A 155 -4.17 23.30 -11.44
CA GLY A 155 -4.78 23.46 -10.11
C GLY A 155 -4.44 24.76 -9.37
N GLY A 156 -3.59 25.62 -9.96
CA GLY A 156 -3.14 26.90 -9.39
C GLY A 156 -3.98 28.13 -9.74
N GLN A 157 -5.14 27.96 -10.38
CA GLN A 157 -6.07 29.04 -10.75
C GLN A 157 -7.28 29.16 -9.82
#